data_AF-A0A2D9MJ12-F1
#
_entry.id   AF-A0A2D9MJ12-F1
#
_cell.length_a   1.000
_cell.length_b   1.000
_cell.length_c   1.000
_cell.angle_alpha   90.00
_cell.angle_beta   90.00
_cell.angle_gamma   90.00
#
_symmetry.space_group_name_H-M   'P 1'
#
loop_
_entity.id
_entity.type
_entity.pdbx_description
1 polymer ?
#
loop_
_entity_poly.entity_id
_entity_poly.type
_entity_poly.pdbx_seq_one_letter_code
_entity_poly.pdbx_strand_id
1 'polypeptide(L)'
;MFFEQYGMHSIANFSVLSGDPDPMPLIYMFFSLWGFAQLIFCSVCWIVIFRYRSFIPLMYVFWLVEWSVRAFLYPLTEKSVVVDGAYTSSITPGAVGAPFVTILLVAFLTLSLREKVKGKYDVI
;
A
#
# COMPACT_ATOMS: atom_id res chain seq x y z
N MET A 1 -4.84 -21.95 -5.13
CA MET A 1 -5.44 -20.70 -4.60
C MET A 1 -5.71 -19.81 -5.81
N PHE A 2 -6.75 -18.98 -5.83
CA PHE A 2 -7.07 -18.19 -7.02
C PHE A 2 -6.13 -16.97 -7.12
N PHE A 3 -5.44 -16.79 -8.26
CA PHE A 3 -4.65 -15.59 -8.65
C PHE A 3 -3.31 -15.32 -7.93
N GLU A 4 -2.68 -16.31 -7.32
CA GLU A 4 -1.38 -16.17 -6.62
C GLU A 4 -0.29 -15.53 -7.49
N GLN A 5 -0.26 -15.96 -8.75
CA GLN A 5 0.68 -15.50 -9.77
C GLN A 5 0.40 -14.05 -10.22
N TYR A 6 -0.85 -13.62 -10.14
CA TYR A 6 -1.28 -12.31 -10.66
C TYR A 6 -0.71 -11.17 -9.81
N GLY A 7 -0.71 -11.31 -8.48
CA GLY A 7 -0.13 -10.32 -7.59
C GLY A 7 1.38 -10.15 -7.82
N MET A 8 2.09 -11.26 -8.00
CA MET A 8 3.53 -11.24 -8.21
C MET A 8 3.93 -10.69 -9.58
N HIS A 9 3.36 -11.25 -10.66
CA HIS A 9 3.81 -10.92 -12.02
C HIS A 9 3.12 -9.68 -12.58
N SER A 10 1.80 -9.55 -12.41
CA SER A 10 1.03 -8.47 -13.04
C SER A 10 1.07 -7.17 -12.24
N ILE A 11 1.10 -7.24 -10.91
CA ILE A 11 1.09 -6.04 -10.05
C ILE A 11 2.51 -5.63 -9.66
N ALA A 12 3.32 -6.60 -9.26
CA ALA A 12 4.66 -6.34 -8.74
C ALA A 12 5.79 -6.56 -9.76
N ASN A 13 5.46 -6.92 -11.02
CA ASN A 13 6.43 -7.04 -12.13
C ASN A 13 7.63 -7.97 -11.81
N PHE A 14 7.48 -8.96 -10.94
CA PHE A 14 8.56 -9.91 -10.66
C PHE A 14 8.71 -10.92 -11.80
N SER A 15 9.96 -11.26 -12.12
CA SER A 15 10.27 -12.37 -13.03
C SER A 15 10.13 -13.72 -12.33
N VAL A 16 9.89 -14.78 -13.10
CA VAL A 16 9.92 -16.16 -12.59
C VAL A 16 11.35 -16.48 -12.15
N LEU A 17 11.49 -16.97 -10.92
CA LEU A 17 12.75 -17.45 -10.34
C LEU A 17 12.85 -18.95 -10.56
N SER A 18 14.02 -19.41 -10.96
CA SER A 18 14.35 -20.84 -11.08
C SER A 18 15.25 -21.27 -9.93
N GLY A 19 15.01 -22.47 -9.39
CA GLY A 19 15.79 -23.07 -8.32
C GLY A 19 15.39 -24.53 -8.12
N ASP A 20 16.23 -25.29 -7.40
CA ASP A 20 15.92 -26.65 -6.99
C ASP A 20 16.12 -26.78 -5.46
N PRO A 21 15.04 -27.03 -4.68
CA PRO A 21 13.65 -27.17 -5.12
C PRO A 21 13.06 -25.86 -5.67
N ASP A 22 11.99 -25.96 -6.49
CA ASP A 22 11.32 -24.80 -7.09
C ASP A 22 10.87 -23.80 -6.00
N PRO A 23 11.41 -22.56 -5.98
CA PRO A 23 11.09 -21.56 -4.96
C PRO A 23 9.70 -20.94 -5.15
N MET A 24 9.11 -21.09 -6.33
CA MET A 24 7.94 -20.33 -6.74
C MET A 24 6.68 -20.57 -5.89
N PRO A 25 6.33 -21.81 -5.49
CA PRO A 25 5.15 -22.07 -4.66
C PRO A 25 5.19 -21.33 -3.30
N LEU A 26 6.37 -21.24 -2.69
CA LEU A 26 6.57 -20.54 -1.43
C LEU A 26 6.37 -19.04 -1.60
N ILE A 27 6.92 -18.46 -2.69
CA ILE A 27 6.79 -17.03 -2.97
C ILE A 27 5.33 -16.67 -3.27
N TYR A 28 4.64 -17.47 -4.08
CA TYR A 28 3.21 -17.28 -4.37
C TYR A 28 2.35 -17.31 -3.11
N MET A 29 2.67 -18.17 -2.14
CA MET A 29 1.99 -18.18 -0.85
C MET A 29 2.17 -16.85 -0.10
N PHE A 30 3.39 -16.32 -0.01
CA PHE A 30 3.63 -15.02 0.63
C PHE A 30 2.91 -13.87 -0.06
N PHE A 31 2.93 -13.83 -1.40
CA PHE A 31 2.20 -12.80 -2.17
C PHE A 31 0.69 -12.89 -1.99
N SER A 32 0.15 -14.10 -1.90
CA SER A 32 -1.27 -14.30 -1.62
C SER A 32 -1.65 -13.84 -0.22
N LEU A 33 -0.83 -14.12 0.80
CA LEU A 33 -1.04 -13.64 2.17
C LEU A 33 -0.96 -12.11 2.23
N TRP A 34 0.00 -11.51 1.53
CA TRP A 34 0.13 -10.05 1.44
C TRP A 34 -1.08 -9.40 0.78
N GLY A 35 -1.54 -9.92 -0.36
CA GLY A 35 -2.75 -9.43 -1.03
C GLY A 35 -4.01 -9.61 -0.19
N PHE A 36 -4.13 -10.74 0.51
CA PHE A 36 -5.25 -11.01 1.42
C PHE A 36 -5.30 -10.00 2.58
N ALA A 37 -4.15 -9.66 3.17
CA ALA A 37 -4.07 -8.64 4.22
C ALA A 37 -4.54 -7.26 3.71
N GLN A 38 -4.21 -6.90 2.47
CA GLN A 38 -4.71 -5.67 1.85
C GLN A 38 -6.22 -5.68 1.65
N LEU A 39 -6.80 -6.81 1.22
CA LEU A 39 -8.25 -6.93 1.07
C LEU A 39 -8.97 -6.74 2.41
N ILE A 40 -8.48 -7.38 3.48
CA ILE A 40 -9.01 -7.19 4.84
C ILE A 40 -8.94 -5.70 5.23
N PHE A 41 -7.79 -5.06 5.04
CA PHE A 41 -7.63 -3.65 5.41
C PHE A 41 -8.55 -2.72 4.60
N CYS A 42 -8.71 -2.97 3.30
CA CYS A 42 -9.67 -2.28 2.45
C CYS A 42 -11.11 -2.48 2.93
N SER A 43 -11.49 -3.70 3.34
CA SER A 43 -12.82 -3.96 3.93
C SER A 43 -13.04 -3.15 5.20
N VAL A 44 -12.03 -3.04 6.07
CA VAL A 44 -12.07 -2.18 7.27
C VAL A 44 -12.24 -0.71 6.89
N CYS A 45 -11.52 -0.23 5.87
CA CYS A 45 -11.68 1.15 5.38
C CYS A 45 -13.11 1.42 4.93
N TRP A 46 -13.74 0.50 4.20
CA TRP A 46 -15.14 0.61 3.78
C TRP A 46 -16.10 0.70 4.97
N ILE A 47 -15.92 -0.16 5.99
CA ILE A 47 -16.72 -0.12 7.21
C ILE A 47 -16.57 1.24 7.92
N VAL A 48 -15.35 1.78 7.98
CA VAL A 48 -15.10 3.10 8.58
C VAL A 48 -15.82 4.22 7.81
N ILE A 49 -15.76 4.21 6.48
CA ILE A 49 -16.43 5.20 5.63
C ILE A 49 -17.96 5.19 5.84
N PHE A 50 -18.56 4.00 5.92
CA PHE A 50 -20.02 3.87 6.06
C PHE A 50 -20.52 4.08 7.48
N ARG A 51 -19.83 3.54 8.49
CA ARG A 51 -20.36 3.42 9.85
C ARG A 51 -19.64 4.27 10.90
N TYR A 52 -18.34 4.54 10.71
CA TYR A 52 -17.47 5.14 11.71
C TYR A 52 -16.70 6.35 11.16
N ARG A 53 -17.42 7.29 10.54
CA ARG A 53 -16.82 8.46 9.87
C ARG A 53 -15.87 9.29 10.74
N SER A 54 -16.04 9.26 12.07
CA SER A 54 -15.13 9.92 13.01
C SER A 54 -13.70 9.36 12.99
N PHE A 55 -13.48 8.13 12.52
CA PHE A 55 -12.19 7.46 12.38
C PHE A 55 -11.49 7.69 11.04
N ILE A 56 -12.13 8.40 10.09
CA ILE A 56 -11.52 8.71 8.78
C ILE A 56 -10.13 9.36 8.89
N PRO A 57 -9.88 10.35 9.78
CA PRO A 57 -8.55 10.92 9.94
C PRO A 57 -7.50 9.88 10.36
N LEU A 58 -7.88 8.95 11.25
CA LEU A 58 -6.99 7.88 11.69
C LEU A 58 -6.63 6.94 10.52
N MET A 59 -7.60 6.68 9.62
CA MET A 59 -7.32 5.87 8.45
C MET A 59 -6.31 6.53 7.51
N TYR A 60 -6.40 7.84 7.30
CA TYR A 60 -5.39 8.56 6.54
C TYR A 60 -4.01 8.53 7.21
N VAL A 61 -3.92 8.52 8.54
CA VAL A 61 -2.64 8.35 9.24
C VAL A 61 -2.03 6.98 8.94
N PHE A 62 -2.80 5.89 9.04
CA PHE A 62 -2.28 4.55 8.72
C PHE A 62 -1.81 4.43 7.27
N TRP A 63 -2.59 4.96 6.32
CA TRP A 63 -2.18 5.00 4.92
C TRP A 63 -0.94 5.87 4.71
N LEU A 64 -0.84 7.03 5.36
CA LEU A 64 0.34 7.88 5.26
C LEU A 64 1.60 7.19 5.76
N VAL A 65 1.52 6.44 6.86
CA VAL A 65 2.67 5.69 7.37
C VAL A 65 3.14 4.65 6.33
N GLU A 66 2.24 3.83 5.78
CA GLU A 66 2.62 2.82 4.78
C GLU A 66 3.22 3.44 3.52
N TRP A 67 2.56 4.46 2.96
CA TRP A 67 3.02 5.10 1.73
C TRP A 67 4.29 5.95 1.93
N SER A 68 4.47 6.56 3.11
CA SER A 68 5.69 7.30 3.44
C SER A 68 6.89 6.38 3.62
N VAL A 69 6.70 5.21 4.25
CA VAL A 69 7.74 4.17 4.31
C VAL A 69 8.12 3.75 2.89
N ARG A 70 7.14 3.57 2.00
CA ARG A 70 7.38 3.21 0.60
C ARG A 70 8.10 4.33 -0.19
N ALA A 71 7.74 5.59 0.05
CA ALA A 71 8.29 6.74 -0.66
C ALA A 71 9.69 7.16 -0.18
N PHE A 72 9.96 7.05 1.13
CA PHE A 72 11.17 7.59 1.74
C PHE A 72 12.09 6.52 2.31
N LEU A 73 11.56 5.53 3.03
CA LEU A 73 12.41 4.57 3.73
C LEU A 73 12.99 3.50 2.79
N TYR A 74 12.19 2.98 1.84
CA TYR A 74 12.67 1.97 0.89
C TYR A 74 13.80 2.46 -0.01
N PRO A 75 13.78 3.68 -0.58
CA PRO A 75 14.92 4.21 -1.32
C PRO A 75 16.19 4.40 -0.48
N LEU A 76 16.04 4.61 0.84
CA LEU A 76 17.15 4.90 1.75
C LEU A 76 17.79 3.64 2.37
N THR A 77 17.00 2.56 2.54
CA THR A 77 17.42 1.44 3.40
C THR A 77 18.17 0.35 2.65
N GLU A 78 17.81 -0.01 1.41
CA GLU A 78 18.57 -1.03 0.67
C GLU A 78 18.53 -0.81 -0.84
N LYS A 79 19.63 -1.26 -1.48
CA LYS A 79 19.72 -1.65 -2.90
C LYS A 79 18.42 -2.33 -3.31
N SER A 80 17.51 -1.57 -3.91
CA SER A 80 16.25 -2.12 -4.32
C SER A 80 16.53 -3.27 -5.29
N VAL A 81 16.16 -4.48 -4.89
CA VAL A 81 16.16 -5.70 -5.71
C VAL A 81 15.36 -5.48 -7.00
N VAL A 82 14.48 -4.46 -7.01
CA VAL A 82 13.68 -3.95 -8.12
C VAL A 82 14.44 -2.93 -9.00
N VAL A 83 15.44 -2.22 -8.45
CA VAL A 83 16.26 -1.23 -9.19
C VAL A 83 17.42 -1.88 -9.93
N ASP A 84 17.98 -2.98 -9.41
CA ASP A 84 19.08 -3.71 -10.08
C ASP A 84 18.59 -4.52 -11.30
N GLY A 85 17.28 -4.59 -11.55
CA GLY A 85 16.69 -5.26 -12.72
C GLY A 85 16.86 -6.79 -12.76
N ALA A 86 17.55 -7.38 -11.78
CA ALA A 86 17.84 -8.81 -11.74
C ALA A 86 16.61 -9.69 -11.48
N TYR A 87 15.58 -9.14 -10.83
CA TYR A 87 14.41 -9.91 -10.37
C TYR A 87 13.06 -9.31 -10.80
N THR A 88 13.06 -8.18 -11.50
CA THR A 88 11.83 -7.50 -11.95
C THR A 88 11.95 -7.08 -13.40
N SER A 89 10.89 -7.29 -14.17
CA SER A 89 10.84 -6.94 -15.60
C SER A 89 10.69 -5.45 -15.85
N SER A 90 10.14 -4.70 -14.89
CA SER A 90 9.96 -3.25 -14.95
C SER A 90 9.78 -2.65 -13.56
N ILE A 91 9.85 -1.32 -13.48
CA ILE A 91 9.60 -0.60 -12.23
C ILE A 91 8.18 -0.90 -11.77
N THR A 92 8.04 -1.26 -10.49
CA THR A 92 6.72 -1.53 -9.91
C THR A 92 5.87 -0.26 -9.91
N PRO A 93 4.58 -0.32 -10.35
CA PRO A 93 3.69 0.84 -10.35
C PRO A 93 3.54 1.48 -8.96
N GLY A 94 3.59 0.67 -7.90
CA GLY A 94 3.54 1.14 -6.52
C GLY A 94 4.74 2.00 -6.11
N ALA A 95 5.92 1.80 -6.70
CA ALA A 95 7.08 2.66 -6.46
C ALA A 95 6.93 4.00 -7.20
N VAL A 96 6.46 3.98 -8.46
CA VAL A 96 6.22 5.20 -9.25
C VAL A 96 5.10 6.05 -8.65
N GLY A 97 4.03 5.41 -8.18
CA GLY A 97 2.87 6.08 -7.59
C GLY A 97 3.08 6.60 -6.17
N ALA A 98 4.07 6.07 -5.44
CA ALA A 98 4.28 6.38 -4.02
C ALA A 98 4.36 7.88 -3.67
N PRO A 99 5.17 8.71 -4.36
CA PRO A 99 5.23 10.14 -4.04
C PRO A 99 3.88 10.84 -4.26
N PHE A 100 3.17 10.53 -5.35
CA PHE A 100 1.89 11.16 -5.68
C PHE A 100 0.81 10.80 -4.66
N VAL A 101 0.70 9.50 -4.30
CA VAL A 101 -0.30 9.04 -3.33
C VAL A 101 -0.01 9.62 -1.95
N THR A 102 1.26 9.69 -1.53
CA THR A 102 1.64 10.29 -0.25
C THR A 102 1.20 11.76 -0.17
N ILE A 103 1.46 12.56 -1.23
CA ILE A 103 1.03 13.97 -1.28
C ILE A 103 -0.49 14.09 -1.19
N LEU A 104 -1.23 13.27 -1.94
CA LEU A 104 -2.70 13.26 -1.90
C LEU A 104 -3.23 12.91 -0.51
N LEU A 105 -2.62 11.93 0.16
CA LEU A 105 -3.01 11.53 1.52
C LEU A 105 -2.74 12.64 2.55
N VAL A 106 -1.65 13.40 2.41
CA VAL A 106 -1.39 14.58 3.27
C VAL A 106 -2.49 15.64 3.06
N ALA A 107 -2.85 15.89 1.80
CA ALA A 107 -3.94 16.81 1.46
C ALA A 107 -5.27 16.37 2.09
N PHE A 108 -5.64 15.09 1.94
CA PHE A 108 -6.89 14.55 2.49
C PHE A 108 -6.89 14.51 4.01
N LEU A 109 -5.77 14.17 4.66
CA LEU A 109 -5.66 14.25 6.11
C LEU A 109 -5.90 15.69 6.59
N THR A 110 -5.26 16.66 5.94
CA THR A 110 -5.41 18.08 6.28
C THR A 110 -6.88 18.53 6.17
N LEU A 111 -7.56 18.16 5.07
CA LEU A 111 -8.97 18.49 4.88
C LEU A 111 -9.87 17.82 5.92
N SER A 112 -9.64 16.53 6.21
CA SER A 112 -10.41 15.76 7.19
C SER A 112 -10.31 16.33 8.60
N LEU A 113 -9.16 16.90 8.96
CA LEU A 113 -8.97 17.60 10.24
C LEU A 113 -9.68 18.97 10.28
N ARG A 114 -9.70 19.72 9.16
CA ARG A 114 -10.34 21.06 9.10
C ARG A 114 -11.86 21.01 9.27
N GLU A 115 -12.53 20.00 8.73
CA GLU A 115 -13.98 19.84 8.89
C GLU A 115 -14.37 19.61 10.36
N LYS A 116 -13.58 18.81 11.10
CA LYS A 116 -13.81 18.62 12.54
C LYS A 116 -13.63 19.90 13.35
N VAL A 117 -12.72 20.78 12.93
CA VAL A 117 -12.52 22.07 13.60
C VAL A 117 -13.74 22.97 13.37
N LYS A 118 -14.22 23.15 12.14
CA LYS A 118 -15.39 24.00 11.87
C LYS A 118 -16.64 23.58 12.65
N GLY A 119 -16.96 22.29 12.66
CA GLY A 119 -18.11 21.76 13.42
C GLY A 119 -18.03 21.96 14.94
N LYS A 120 -16.88 22.36 15.50
CA LYS A 120 -16.70 22.67 16.93
C LYS A 120 -16.89 24.16 17.24
N TYR A 121 -16.79 25.04 16.24
CA TYR A 121 -16.93 26.50 16.39
C TYR A 121 -18.32 27.00 15.95
N ASP A 122 -19.05 26.23 15.15
CA ASP A 122 -20.43 26.52 14.76
C ASP A 122 -21.48 26.18 15.85
N VAL A 123 -21.04 25.75 17.04
CA VAL A 123 -21.90 25.30 18.17
C VAL A 123 -21.70 26.20 19.41
N ILE A 124 -21.04 27.36 19.27
CA ILE A 124 -20.86 28.35 20.34
C ILE A 124 -21.53 29.66 19.94
#